data_AF-A0A7H4MG53-F1
#
_entry.id   AF-A0A7H4MG53-F1
#
_cell.length_a   1.000
_cell.length_b   1.000
_cell.length_c   1.000
_cell.angle_alpha   90.00
_cell.angle_beta   90.00
_cell.angle_gamma   90.00
#
_symmetry.space_group_name_H-M   'P 1'
#
loop_
_entity.id
_entity.type
_entity.pdbx_description
1 polymer ?
#
loop_
_entity_poly.entity_id
_entity_poly.type
_entity_poly.pdbx_seq_one_letter_code
_entity_poly.pdbx_strand_id
1 'polypeptide(L)'
;MILLSHFSMRRGLSAEERSKIEFPIPFWPVGPLLTLLFMGLVIAVLGMVEETRVALLAGLVWLGLLTVVWYARVRKTALQVATEQ
;
A
#
# COMPACT_ATOMS: atom_id res chain seq x y z
N MET A 1 -1.91 1.06 1.88
CA MET A 1 -1.32 -0.28 1.64
C MET A 1 -2.41 -1.36 1.62
N ILE A 2 -3.24 -1.52 2.66
CA ILE A 2 -4.32 -2.52 2.67
C ILE A 2 -5.41 -2.32 1.61
N LEU A 3 -5.92 -1.09 1.42
CA LEU A 3 -6.98 -0.82 0.44
C LEU A 3 -6.54 -1.04 -1.01
N LEU A 4 -5.32 -0.62 -1.36
CA LEU A 4 -4.75 -0.85 -2.70
C LEU A 4 -4.54 -2.34 -2.96
N SER A 5 -4.00 -3.08 -1.98
CA SER A 5 -3.86 -4.53 -2.09
C SER A 5 -5.22 -5.23 -2.22
N HIS A 6 -6.22 -4.83 -1.42
CA HIS A 6 -7.59 -5.32 -1.54
C HIS A 6 -8.19 -4.99 -2.91
N PHE A 7 -7.92 -3.79 -3.44
CA PHE A 7 -8.43 -3.36 -4.73
C PHE A 7 -7.81 -4.10 -5.90
N SER A 8 -6.50 -4.32 -5.85
CA SER A 8 -5.79 -5.13 -6.83
C SER A 8 -6.26 -6.59 -6.79
N MET A 9 -6.39 -7.17 -5.59
CA MET A 9 -6.89 -8.53 -5.41
C MET A 9 -8.30 -8.69 -5.98
N ARG A 10 -9.24 -7.82 -5.61
CA ARG A 10 -10.63 -7.86 -6.09
C ARG A 10 -10.74 -7.69 -7.62
N ARG A 11 -9.84 -6.90 -8.23
CA ARG A 11 -9.76 -6.77 -9.70
C ARG A 11 -9.29 -8.06 -10.38
N GLY A 12 -8.40 -8.82 -9.75
CA GLY A 12 -7.85 -10.07 -10.29
C GLY A 12 -8.81 -11.27 -10.24
N LEU A 13 -9.87 -11.21 -9.44
CA LEU A 13 -10.85 -12.30 -9.33
C LEU A 13 -11.70 -12.46 -10.59
N SER A 14 -11.94 -13.70 -10.99
CA SER A 14 -12.89 -14.07 -12.07
C SER A 14 -14.34 -13.77 -11.67
N ALA A 15 -15.26 -13.78 -12.63
CA ALA A 15 -16.68 -13.53 -12.35
C ALA A 15 -17.28 -14.56 -11.36
N GLU A 16 -16.81 -15.81 -11.41
CA GLU A 16 -17.26 -16.92 -10.55
C GLU A 16 -16.68 -16.85 -9.14
N GLU A 17 -15.47 -16.32 -8.98
CA GLU A 17 -14.87 -16.10 -7.66
C GLU A 17 -15.50 -14.89 -6.97
N ARG A 18 -15.88 -13.87 -7.74
CA ARG A 18 -16.57 -12.69 -7.21
C ARG A 18 -17.97 -13.01 -6.67
N SER A 19 -18.68 -13.97 -7.28
CA SER A 19 -20.01 -14.37 -6.81
C SER A 19 -19.98 -15.20 -5.52
N LYS A 20 -18.84 -15.81 -5.18
CA LYS A 20 -18.63 -16.58 -3.94
C LYS A 20 -18.24 -15.72 -2.73
N ILE A 21 -18.19 -14.39 -2.88
CA ILE A 21 -17.78 -13.50 -1.79
C ILE A 21 -18.94 -13.31 -0.82
N GLU A 22 -18.82 -13.90 0.37
CA GLU A 22 -19.83 -13.81 1.44
C GLU A 22 -20.09 -12.38 1.93
N PHE A 23 -19.06 -11.51 1.87
CA PHE A 23 -19.15 -10.11 2.27
C PHE A 23 -18.77 -9.18 1.10
N PRO A 24 -19.74 -8.86 0.22
CA PRO A 24 -19.52 -7.89 -0.84
C PRO A 24 -19.40 -6.49 -0.24
N ILE A 25 -18.51 -5.68 -0.83
CA ILE A 25 -18.35 -4.29 -0.43
C ILE A 25 -19.49 -3.50 -1.10
N PRO A 26 -20.36 -2.82 -0.33
CA PRO A 26 -21.40 -1.98 -0.92
C PRO A 26 -20.74 -0.88 -1.75
N PHE A 27 -21.26 -0.63 -2.97
CA PHE A 27 -20.72 0.36 -3.91
C PHE A 27 -19.31 0.08 -4.44
N TRP A 28 -18.94 -1.20 -4.57
CA TRP A 28 -17.75 -1.58 -5.33
C TRP A 28 -17.85 -1.12 -6.80
N PRO A 29 -16.83 -0.47 -7.41
CA PRO A 29 -15.50 -0.11 -6.91
C PRO A 29 -15.36 1.34 -6.39
N VAL A 30 -16.46 2.10 -6.30
CA VAL A 30 -16.46 3.54 -6.00
C VAL A 30 -16.01 3.85 -4.58
N GLY A 31 -16.51 3.10 -3.57
CA GLY A 31 -16.15 3.32 -2.17
C GLY A 31 -14.63 3.35 -1.91
N PRO A 32 -13.89 2.28 -2.28
CA PRO A 32 -12.43 2.26 -2.16
C PRO A 32 -11.74 3.37 -2.96
N LEU A 33 -12.23 3.70 -4.15
CA LEU A 33 -11.64 4.76 -4.97
C LEU A 33 -11.74 6.13 -4.27
N LEU A 34 -12.89 6.42 -3.67
CA LEU A 34 -13.11 7.64 -2.89
C LEU A 34 -12.18 7.68 -1.66
N THR A 35 -11.98 6.54 -0.98
CA THR A 35 -11.04 6.48 0.15
C THR A 35 -9.60 6.75 -0.29
N LEU A 36 -9.18 6.23 -1.45
CA LEU A 36 -7.85 6.51 -2.00
C LEU A 36 -7.68 7.99 -2.36
N LEU A 37 -8.70 8.60 -2.97
CA LEU A 37 -8.71 10.01 -3.29
C LEU A 37 -8.60 10.86 -2.02
N PHE A 38 -9.39 10.54 -1.00
CA PHE A 38 -9.36 11.23 0.29
C PHE A 38 -7.99 11.11 0.97
N MET A 39 -7.38 9.91 0.95
CA MET A 39 -6.03 9.71 1.50
C MET A 39 -4.99 10.57 0.77
N GLY A 40 -5.07 10.65 -0.57
CA GLY A 40 -4.21 11.53 -1.36
C GLY A 40 -4.37 13.00 -0.99
N LEU A 41 -5.62 13.45 -0.78
CA LEU A 41 -5.92 14.80 -0.31
C LEU A 41 -5.30 15.09 1.06
N VAL A 42 -5.44 14.17 2.02
CA VAL A 42 -4.83 14.32 3.37
C VAL A 42 -3.32 14.52 3.26
N ILE A 43 -2.65 13.70 2.45
CA ILE A 43 -1.20 13.82 2.23
C ILE A 43 -0.86 15.17 1.58
N ALA A 44 -1.63 15.62 0.58
CA ALA A 44 -1.42 16.91 -0.07
C ALA A 44 -1.54 18.07 0.93
N VAL A 45 -2.58 18.07 1.77
CA VAL A 45 -2.80 19.09 2.81
C VAL A 45 -1.66 19.08 3.83
N LEU A 46 -1.24 17.90 4.32
CA LEU A 46 -0.09 17.78 5.22
C LEU A 46 1.21 18.31 4.58
N GLY A 47 1.35 18.18 3.26
CA GLY A 47 2.46 18.71 2.49
C GLY A 47 2.40 20.23 2.27
N MET A 48 1.22 20.84 2.34
CA MET A 48 1.05 22.29 2.20
C MET A 48 1.23 23.03 3.52
N VAL A 49 0.93 22.41 4.66
CA VAL A 49 1.02 23.03 6.00
C VAL A 49 2.44 22.85 6.56
N GLU A 50 3.16 23.95 6.82
CA GLU A 50 4.59 23.96 7.17
C GLU A 50 4.92 23.11 8.39
N GLU A 51 4.07 23.18 9.41
CA GLU A 51 4.21 22.48 10.67
C GLU A 51 4.14 20.96 10.50
N THR A 52 3.36 20.48 9.51
CA THR A 52 3.15 19.04 9.27
C THR A 52 4.03 18.46 8.16
N ARG A 53 4.65 19.31 7.32
CA ARG A 53 5.58 18.87 6.26
C ARG A 53 6.73 18.04 6.82
N VAL A 54 7.23 18.41 7.99
CA VAL A 54 8.35 17.70 8.64
C VAL A 54 7.98 16.25 8.95
N ALA A 55 6.73 15.99 9.37
CA ALA A 55 6.28 14.63 9.64
C ALA A 55 6.25 13.77 8.36
N LEU A 56 5.80 14.34 7.24
CA LEU A 56 5.84 13.65 5.94
C LEU A 56 7.28 13.36 5.49
N LEU A 57 8.17 14.36 5.57
CA LEU A 57 9.56 14.20 5.17
C LEU A 57 10.28 13.16 6.03
N ALA A 58 10.10 13.20 7.36
CA ALA A 58 10.68 12.22 8.28
C ALA A 58 10.20 10.80 7.95
N GLY A 59 8.90 10.63 7.69
CA GLY A 59 8.33 9.34 7.27
C GLY A 59 8.93 8.83 5.95
N LEU A 60 9.07 9.71 4.95
CA LEU A 60 9.67 9.36 3.65
C LEU A 60 11.16 9.01 3.76
N VAL A 61 11.93 9.78 4.52
CA VAL A 61 13.36 9.51 4.77
C VAL A 61 13.52 8.17 5.48
N TRP A 62 12.70 7.91 6.50
CA TRP A 62 12.74 6.65 7.22
C TRP A 62 12.39 5.45 6.34
N LEU A 63 11.31 5.55 5.56
CA LEU A 63 10.92 4.52 4.62
C LEU A 63 12.00 4.27 3.55
N GLY A 64 12.62 5.33 3.03
CA GLY A 64 13.74 5.24 2.10
C GLY A 64 14.94 4.52 2.72
N LEU A 65 15.32 4.89 3.94
CA LEU A 65 16.39 4.23 4.68
C LEU A 65 16.12 2.73 4.86
N LEU A 66 14.93 2.36 5.35
CA LEU A 66 14.54 0.97 5.51
C LEU A 66 14.56 0.20 4.18
N THR A 67 14.12 0.84 3.09
CA THR A 67 14.16 0.26 1.75
C THR A 67 15.61 -0.03 1.33
N VAL A 68 16.52 0.93 1.50
CA VAL A 68 17.95 0.76 1.21
C VAL A 68 18.54 -0.38 2.04
N VAL A 69 18.26 -0.42 3.35
CA VAL A 69 18.73 -1.48 4.25
C VAL A 69 18.21 -2.85 3.81
N TRP A 70 16.94 -2.95 3.45
CA TRP A 70 16.34 -4.20 2.96
C TRP A 70 17.04 -4.71 1.69
N TYR A 71 17.28 -3.84 0.71
CA TYR A 71 17.99 -4.22 -0.51
C TYR A 71 19.45 -4.59 -0.26
N ALA A 72 20.13 -3.88 0.65
CA ALA A 72 21.55 -4.09 0.93
C ALA A 72 21.83 -5.38 1.74
N ARG A 73 20.97 -5.69 2.72
CA ARG A 73 21.17 -6.78 3.69
C ARG A 73 20.18 -7.92 3.49
N VAL A 74 18.88 -7.63 3.54
CA VAL A 74 17.83 -8.65 3.65
C VAL A 74 17.64 -9.41 2.34
N ARG A 75 17.70 -8.73 1.19
CA ARG A 75 17.59 -9.38 -0.12
C ARG A 75 18.66 -10.47 -0.32
N LYS A 76 19.88 -10.23 0.14
CA LYS A 76 20.97 -11.21 0.03
C LYS A 76 20.69 -12.44 0.89
N THR A 77 20.26 -12.24 2.13
CA THR A 77 19.88 -13.34 3.04
C THR A 77 18.67 -14.12 2.51
N ALA A 78 17.65 -13.44 1.99
CA ALA A 78 16.46 -14.09 1.45
C ALA A 78 16.77 -14.97 0.22
N LEU A 79 17.69 -14.53 -0.65
CA LEU A 79 18.15 -15.32 -1.81
C LEU A 79 18.96 -16.55 -1.38
N GLN A 80 19.79 -16.43 -0.34
CA GLN A 80 20.56 -17.56 0.19
C GLN A 80 19.63 -18.65 0.75
N VAL A 81 18.67 -18.28 1.59
CA VAL A 81 17.69 -19.23 2.14
C VAL A 81 16.88 -19.92 1.04
N ALA A 82 16.47 -19.20 -0.01
CA ALA A 82 15.72 -19.77 -1.11
C ALA A 82 16.55 -20.69 -2.04
N THR A 83 17.88 -20.59 -1.99
CA THR A 83 18.78 -21.45 -2.78
C THR A 83 19.23 -22.69 -1.99
N GLU A 84 19.12 -22.65 -0.66
CA GLU A 84 19.41 -23.78 0.23
C GLU A 84 18.20 -24.71 0.45
N GLN A 85 17.03 -24.39 -0.10
CA GLN A 85 15.83 -25.24 -0.12
C GLN A 85 15.64 -25.92 -1.47
#